data_AF-A0A672LNK9-F1
#
_entry.id   AF-A0A672LNK9-F1
#
_cell.length_a   1.000
_cell.length_b   1.000
_cell.length_c   1.000
_cell.angle_alpha   90.00
_cell.angle_beta   90.00
_cell.angle_gamma   90.00
#
_symmetry.space_group_name_H-M   'P 1'
#
loop_
_entity.id
_entity.type
_entity.pdbx_description
1 polymer ?
#
loop_
_entity_poly.entity_id
_entity_poly.type
_entity_poly.pdbx_seq_one_letter_code
_entity_poly.pdbx_strand_id
1 'polypeptide(L)'
;MEAIAKYDFKATADDELSFKRGEVLKVLNEECDQNWYKAELNGKDGFIPKNYIEMKAHPWFFGRIPRARAEEILNKQRHDGAFLIRESESAPGDFSLSVKYKPLFYIVITFDKITVLFYPKFLYSSVYTKPWCYLHVSIVHLQHPTYVQALFDFDPQEDGELGFRRGDFIQVLDNSDPNWWKGACHAQTGMFPRNYVTPVNRNM
;
A
#
# COMPACT_ATOMS: atom_id res chain seq x y z
N MET A 1 1.87 -1.44 9.44
CA MET A 1 0.80 -1.31 10.47
C MET A 1 1.43 -0.84 11.78
N GLU A 2 0.67 -0.32 12.73
CA GLU A 2 1.18 0.00 14.06
C GLU A 2 0.80 -1.09 15.07
N ALA A 3 1.65 -1.35 16.04
CA ALA A 3 1.38 -2.25 17.15
C ALA A 3 1.77 -1.59 18.47
N ILE A 4 1.08 -1.94 19.56
CA ILE A 4 1.45 -1.53 20.90
C ILE A 4 2.10 -2.69 21.64
N ALA A 5 3.23 -2.45 22.30
CA ALA A 5 3.89 -3.45 23.11
C ALA A 5 3.07 -3.78 24.37
N LYS A 6 2.74 -5.06 24.56
CA LYS A 6 2.03 -5.56 25.75
C LYS A 6 2.98 -5.81 26.93
N TYR A 7 4.23 -6.16 26.62
CA TYR A 7 5.27 -6.48 27.59
C TYR A 7 6.59 -5.83 27.18
N ASP A 8 7.53 -5.76 28.13
CA ASP A 8 8.91 -5.38 27.84
C ASP A 8 9.61 -6.55 27.13
N PHE A 9 10.42 -6.25 26.13
CA PHE A 9 11.23 -7.22 25.42
C PHE A 9 12.66 -6.70 25.24
N LYS A 10 13.63 -7.54 25.60
CA LYS A 10 15.05 -7.26 25.44
C LYS A 10 15.59 -8.21 24.38
N ALA A 11 16.17 -7.63 23.33
CA ALA A 11 16.80 -8.37 22.24
C ALA A 11 17.86 -9.32 22.80
N THR A 12 17.77 -10.57 22.34
CA THR A 12 18.67 -11.68 22.63
C THR A 12 19.60 -11.97 21.46
N ALA A 13 19.25 -11.51 20.26
CA ALA A 13 20.06 -11.57 19.05
C ALA A 13 20.20 -10.18 18.38
N ASP A 14 21.20 -10.05 17.50
CA ASP A 14 21.56 -8.77 16.87
C ASP A 14 20.52 -8.29 15.83
N ASP A 15 19.66 -9.19 15.36
CA ASP A 15 18.56 -8.92 14.43
C ASP A 15 17.22 -8.65 15.14
N GLU A 16 17.18 -8.71 16.47
CA GLU A 16 15.97 -8.45 17.28
C GLU A 16 15.88 -6.99 17.75
N LEU A 17 14.64 -6.49 17.85
CA LEU A 17 14.37 -5.12 18.29
C LEU A 17 13.90 -5.10 19.75
N SER A 18 14.65 -4.41 20.62
CA SER A 18 14.24 -4.20 22.03
C SER A 18 13.18 -3.11 22.13
N PHE A 19 12.18 -3.32 23.00
CA PHE A 19 11.10 -2.36 23.25
C PHE A 19 10.54 -2.49 24.67
N LYS A 20 9.85 -1.45 25.14
CA LYS A 20 9.15 -1.43 26.43
C LYS A 20 7.64 -1.50 26.24
N ARG A 21 6.96 -2.06 27.23
CA ARG A 21 5.50 -2.08 27.32
C ARG A 21 4.93 -0.68 27.13
N GLY A 22 3.93 -0.59 26.26
CA GLY A 22 3.24 0.65 25.91
C GLY A 22 3.86 1.42 24.74
N GLU A 23 5.05 1.03 24.26
CA GLU A 23 5.64 1.64 23.06
C GLU A 23 4.86 1.26 21.80
N VAL A 24 4.81 2.19 20.85
CA VAL A 24 4.16 2.00 19.55
C VAL A 24 5.25 1.65 18.52
N LEU A 25 5.11 0.45 17.96
CA LEU A 25 6.05 -0.16 17.02
C LEU A 25 5.45 -0.10 15.62
N LYS A 26 6.27 0.26 14.63
CA LYS A 26 5.86 0.26 13.21
C LYS A 26 6.19 -1.09 12.61
N VAL A 27 5.20 -1.95 12.42
CA VAL A 27 5.35 -3.26 11.79
C VAL A 27 5.52 -3.08 10.27
N LEU A 28 6.67 -3.53 9.75
CA LEU A 28 7.14 -3.36 8.38
C LEU A 28 6.77 -4.56 7.47
N ASN A 29 6.79 -5.78 8.00
CA ASN A 29 6.45 -6.98 7.23
C ASN A 29 5.82 -8.07 8.12
N GLU A 30 4.77 -8.71 7.59
CA GLU A 30 4.07 -9.83 8.22
C GLU A 30 4.56 -11.22 7.74
N GLU A 31 5.39 -11.27 6.69
CA GLU A 31 5.62 -12.48 5.89
C GLU A 31 6.95 -13.23 6.13
N CYS A 32 7.66 -13.03 7.23
CA CYS A 32 8.93 -13.75 7.43
C CYS A 32 8.84 -14.99 8.35
N ASP A 33 7.86 -15.07 9.27
CA ASP A 33 7.70 -16.25 10.13
C ASP A 33 6.35 -16.28 10.88
N GLN A 34 5.93 -17.46 11.35
CA GLN A 34 4.66 -17.58 12.09
C GLN A 34 4.69 -16.86 13.46
N ASN A 35 5.87 -16.69 14.07
CA ASN A 35 6.02 -16.24 15.45
C ASN A 35 6.71 -14.88 15.62
N TRP A 36 7.23 -14.28 14.54
CA TRP A 36 7.96 -13.00 14.57
C TRP A 36 7.43 -12.02 13.53
N TYR A 37 7.48 -10.73 13.85
CA TYR A 37 7.25 -9.64 12.92
C TYR A 37 8.52 -8.84 12.73
N LYS A 38 8.72 -8.27 11.54
CA LYS A 38 9.75 -7.24 11.35
C LYS A 38 9.13 -5.88 11.67
N ALA A 39 9.75 -5.13 12.58
CA ALA A 39 9.26 -3.82 13.01
C ALA A 39 10.38 -2.79 13.12
N GLU A 40 9.99 -1.52 13.20
CA GLU A 40 10.87 -0.36 13.34
C GLU A 40 10.44 0.45 14.57
N LEU A 41 11.43 0.86 15.37
CA LEU A 41 11.28 1.76 16.50
C LEU A 41 12.45 2.74 16.54
N ASN A 42 12.15 4.05 16.56
CA ASN A 42 13.16 5.11 16.63
C ASN A 42 14.27 5.00 15.55
N GLY A 43 13.90 4.60 14.32
CA GLY A 43 14.82 4.44 13.20
C GLY A 43 15.71 3.19 13.26
N LYS A 44 15.51 2.31 14.24
CA LYS A 44 16.12 0.97 14.28
C LYS A 44 15.06 -0.07 13.92
N ASP A 45 15.38 -0.96 12.98
CA ASP A 45 14.55 -2.10 12.67
C ASP A 45 15.10 -3.40 13.27
N GLY A 46 14.20 -4.37 13.46
CA GLY A 46 14.54 -5.71 13.91
C GLY A 46 13.29 -6.58 14.09
N PHE A 47 13.50 -7.82 14.51
CA PHE A 47 12.45 -8.78 14.75
C PHE A 47 11.85 -8.61 16.15
N ILE A 48 10.53 -8.73 16.22
CA ILE A 48 9.75 -8.66 17.45
C ILE A 48 8.81 -9.86 17.57
N PRO A 49 8.61 -10.44 18.77
CA PRO A 49 7.73 -11.59 18.93
C PRO A 49 6.25 -11.19 18.87
N LYS A 50 5.44 -11.90 18.06
CA LYS A 50 4.02 -11.54 17.82
C LYS A 50 3.19 -11.50 19.10
N ASN A 51 3.45 -12.41 20.03
CA ASN A 51 2.72 -12.53 21.29
C ASN A 51 3.05 -11.44 22.33
N TYR A 52 4.06 -10.60 22.06
CA TYR A 52 4.45 -9.48 22.93
C TYR A 52 3.83 -8.15 22.49
N ILE A 53 3.12 -8.14 21.36
CA ILE A 53 2.51 -6.94 20.81
C ILE A 53 1.03 -7.15 20.55
N GLU A 54 0.29 -6.06 20.56
CA GLU A 54 -1.10 -5.99 20.13
C GLU A 54 -1.17 -5.06 18.92
N MET A 55 -1.57 -5.58 17.77
CA MET A 55 -1.71 -4.76 16.58
C MET A 55 -2.76 -3.67 16.85
N LYS A 56 -2.36 -2.41 16.71
CA LYS A 56 -3.32 -1.31 16.74
C LYS A 56 -4.08 -1.34 15.42
N ALA A 57 -5.28 -1.92 15.47
CA ALA A 57 -6.24 -1.71 14.42
C ALA A 57 -6.41 -0.20 14.24
N HIS A 58 -6.24 0.31 13.02
CA HIS A 58 -6.54 1.70 12.76
C HIS A 58 -8.00 1.99 13.11
N PRO A 59 -8.35 3.22 13.53
CA PRO A 59 -9.74 3.56 13.89
C PRO A 59 -10.75 3.29 12.77
N TRP A 60 -10.27 3.21 11.52
CA TRP A 60 -11.04 2.90 10.33
C TRP A 60 -10.99 1.42 9.93
N PHE A 61 -10.19 0.56 10.56
CA PHE A 61 -10.15 -0.88 10.29
C PHE A 61 -10.88 -1.66 11.40
N PHE A 62 -11.95 -2.36 11.02
CA PHE A 62 -12.83 -3.05 11.95
C PHE A 62 -12.67 -4.58 11.90
N GLY A 63 -11.70 -5.10 11.15
CA GLY A 63 -11.45 -6.54 11.04
C GLY A 63 -12.67 -7.30 10.52
N ARG A 64 -12.95 -8.46 11.12
CA ARG A 64 -14.13 -9.29 10.80
C ARG A 64 -15.42 -8.70 11.37
N ILE A 65 -16.02 -7.75 10.64
CA ILE A 65 -17.41 -7.33 10.88
C ILE A 65 -18.29 -7.64 9.66
N PRO A 66 -19.55 -8.08 9.88
CA PRO A 66 -20.49 -8.27 8.79
C PRO A 66 -20.85 -6.98 8.07
N ARG A 67 -21.23 -7.06 6.79
CA ARG A 67 -21.71 -5.92 6.01
C ARG A 67 -22.80 -5.15 6.75
N ALA A 68 -23.82 -5.85 7.24
CA ALA A 68 -24.93 -5.22 7.96
C ALA A 68 -24.45 -4.43 9.19
N ARG A 69 -23.43 -4.92 9.89
CA ARG A 69 -22.86 -4.21 11.05
C ARG A 69 -22.08 -2.97 10.63
N ALA A 70 -21.36 -3.03 9.52
CA ALA A 70 -20.70 -1.86 8.95
C ALA A 70 -21.72 -0.77 8.57
N GLU A 71 -22.84 -1.16 7.97
CA GLU A 71 -23.94 -0.26 7.62
C GLU A 71 -24.55 0.41 8.87
N GLU A 72 -24.80 -0.34 9.95
CA GLU A 72 -25.25 0.24 11.23
C GLU A 72 -24.28 1.26 11.82
N ILE A 73 -22.97 0.97 11.81
CA ILE A 73 -21.93 1.84 12.35
C ILE A 73 -21.86 3.13 11.53
N LEU A 74 -21.87 3.01 10.21
CA LEU A 74 -21.81 4.14 9.29
C LEU A 74 -23.08 4.99 9.37
N ASN A 75 -24.26 4.38 9.49
CA ASN A 75 -25.53 5.12 9.61
C ASN A 75 -25.59 6.03 10.83
N LYS A 76 -24.95 5.65 11.94
CA LYS A 76 -24.83 6.47 13.15
C LYS A 76 -23.92 7.69 12.99
N GLN A 77 -23.10 7.76 11.94
CA GLN A 77 -22.19 8.88 11.70
C GLN A 77 -22.95 10.13 11.27
N ARG A 78 -22.53 11.29 11.78
CA ARG A 78 -23.24 12.57 11.56
C ARG A 78 -23.01 13.19 10.17
N HIS A 79 -21.98 12.76 9.45
CA HIS A 79 -21.55 13.32 8.17
C HIS A 79 -21.43 12.24 7.09
N ASP A 80 -21.61 12.67 5.84
CA ASP A 80 -21.39 11.84 4.65
C ASP A 80 -19.87 11.71 4.39
N GLY A 81 -19.45 10.62 3.74
CA GLY A 81 -18.04 10.30 3.51
C GLY A 81 -17.36 9.56 4.67
N ALA A 82 -18.07 9.31 5.78
CA ALA A 82 -17.59 8.40 6.81
C ALA A 82 -17.34 7.01 6.21
N PHE A 83 -16.22 6.38 6.56
CA PHE A 83 -15.82 5.10 5.98
C PHE A 83 -15.21 4.17 7.02
N LEU A 84 -15.18 2.88 6.67
CA LEU A 84 -14.45 1.85 7.40
C LEU A 84 -13.99 0.74 6.44
N ILE A 85 -12.98 -0.02 6.84
CA ILE A 85 -12.46 -1.19 6.15
C ILE A 85 -12.73 -2.41 7.04
N ARG A 86 -13.20 -3.50 6.43
CA ARG A 86 -13.50 -4.78 7.09
C ARG A 86 -12.95 -5.93 6.26
N GLU A 87 -12.82 -7.12 6.83
CA GLU A 87 -12.57 -8.33 6.04
C GLU A 87 -13.78 -8.65 5.15
N SER A 88 -13.51 -9.14 3.93
CA SER A 88 -14.54 -9.51 2.96
C SER A 88 -15.24 -10.80 3.38
N GLU A 89 -16.57 -10.76 3.44
CA GLU A 89 -17.39 -11.95 3.74
C GLU A 89 -17.48 -12.91 2.55
N SER A 90 -17.36 -12.40 1.33
CA SER A 90 -17.49 -13.18 0.09
C SER A 90 -16.15 -13.71 -0.43
N ALA A 91 -15.03 -13.17 0.03
CA ALA A 91 -13.69 -13.55 -0.42
C ALA A 91 -12.71 -13.57 0.77
N PRO A 92 -12.47 -14.74 1.39
CA PRO A 92 -11.52 -14.88 2.50
C PRO A 92 -10.12 -14.44 2.08
N GLY A 93 -9.53 -13.51 2.85
CA GLY A 93 -8.21 -12.92 2.54
C GLY A 93 -8.29 -11.52 1.94
N ASP A 94 -9.42 -11.14 1.37
CA ASP A 94 -9.62 -9.80 0.82
C ASP A 94 -10.24 -8.84 1.86
N PHE A 95 -10.10 -7.55 1.61
CA PHE A 95 -10.73 -6.48 2.39
C PHE A 95 -11.87 -5.83 1.64
N SER A 96 -12.83 -5.29 2.39
CA SER A 96 -13.99 -4.55 1.92
C SER A 96 -13.97 -3.13 2.49
N LEU A 97 -13.90 -2.10 1.64
CA LEU A 97 -14.19 -0.72 2.04
C LEU A 97 -15.70 -0.54 2.17
N SER A 98 -16.18 0.24 3.14
CA SER A 98 -17.60 0.62 3.28
C SER A 98 -17.67 2.11 3.56
N VAL A 99 -18.48 2.84 2.78
CA VAL A 99 -18.58 4.31 2.86
C VAL A 99 -20.04 4.72 3.00
N LYS A 100 -20.33 5.71 3.85
CA LYS A 100 -21.64 6.35 3.94
C LYS A 100 -21.78 7.42 2.88
N TYR A 101 -22.70 7.23 1.94
CA TYR A 101 -23.10 8.23 0.96
C TYR A 101 -24.61 8.17 0.71
N LYS A 102 -25.29 9.33 0.73
CA LYS A 102 -26.76 9.37 0.74
C LYS A 102 -27.40 8.89 -0.58
N PRO A 103 -28.64 8.33 -0.54
CA PRO A 103 -29.33 7.75 0.61
C PRO A 103 -29.22 6.22 0.70
N LEU A 104 -28.50 5.52 -0.20
CA LEU A 104 -28.53 4.05 -0.26
C LEU A 104 -27.31 3.36 -0.89
N PHE A 105 -26.16 4.03 -1.02
CA PHE A 105 -25.01 3.44 -1.71
C PHE A 105 -23.85 3.18 -0.75
N TYR A 106 -23.73 1.92 -0.30
CA TYR A 106 -22.49 1.40 0.27
C TYR A 106 -21.70 0.77 -0.87
N ILE A 107 -20.56 1.38 -1.21
CA ILE A 107 -19.64 0.78 -2.18
C ILE A 107 -18.75 -0.18 -1.40
N VAL A 108 -18.85 -1.47 -1.71
CA VAL A 108 -17.92 -2.50 -1.25
C VAL A 108 -16.86 -2.68 -2.32
N ILE A 109 -15.63 -2.28 -2.02
CA ILE A 109 -14.48 -2.54 -2.89
C ILE A 109 -13.70 -3.69 -2.27
N THR A 110 -13.61 -4.79 -2.99
CA THR A 110 -12.78 -5.94 -2.63
C THR A 110 -11.36 -5.73 -3.17
N PHE A 111 -10.33 -5.84 -2.33
CA PHE A 111 -8.94 -5.65 -2.75
C PHE A 111 -7.97 -6.59 -2.04
N ASP A 112 -6.92 -6.97 -2.77
CA ASP A 112 -5.84 -7.90 -2.39
C ASP A 112 -4.68 -7.20 -1.65
N LYS A 113 -4.53 -5.87 -1.79
CA LYS A 113 -3.51 -5.06 -1.09
C LYS A 113 -4.07 -3.73 -0.58
N ILE A 114 -3.74 -3.37 0.67
CA ILE A 114 -4.19 -2.13 1.33
C ILE A 114 -3.43 -0.93 0.75
N THR A 115 -3.94 -0.35 -0.33
CA THR A 115 -3.56 1.02 -0.70
C THR A 115 -4.79 1.78 -1.18
N VAL A 116 -5.41 2.52 -0.25
CA VAL A 116 -6.51 3.44 -0.51
C VAL A 116 -5.97 4.85 -0.31
N LEU A 117 -5.70 5.58 -1.40
CA LEU A 117 -5.31 6.99 -1.34
C LEU A 117 -6.55 7.89 -1.46
N PHE A 118 -6.72 8.77 -0.48
CA PHE A 118 -7.77 9.79 -0.45
C PHE A 118 -7.22 11.13 -0.96
N TYR A 119 -7.75 11.65 -2.07
CA TYR A 119 -7.45 13.02 -2.51
C TYR A 119 -8.68 13.91 -2.34
N PRO A 120 -8.61 15.03 -1.58
CA PRO A 120 -9.60 16.09 -1.69
C PRO A 120 -9.34 16.89 -2.98
N LYS A 121 -10.10 16.64 -4.05
CA LYS A 121 -10.14 17.57 -5.20
C LYS A 121 -11.16 18.68 -4.91
N PHE A 122 -10.69 19.90 -4.68
CA PHE A 122 -11.51 21.11 -4.75
C PHE A 122 -11.54 21.59 -6.20
N LEU A 123 -12.69 21.50 -6.86
CA LEU A 123 -12.93 22.17 -8.13
C LEU A 123 -13.65 23.48 -7.86
N TYR A 124 -13.02 24.61 -8.16
CA TYR A 124 -13.66 25.92 -8.16
C TYR A 124 -14.28 26.14 -9.54
N SER A 125 -15.60 26.20 -9.61
CA SER A 125 -16.33 26.83 -10.71
C SER A 125 -17.05 28.05 -10.18
N SER A 126 -16.85 29.19 -10.84
CA SER A 126 -17.43 30.48 -10.49
C SER A 126 -18.96 30.41 -10.42
N VAL A 127 -19.52 31.23 -9.53
CA VAL A 127 -20.95 31.50 -9.25
C VAL A 127 -21.65 30.49 -8.32
N TYR A 128 -21.74 30.90 -7.04
CA TYR A 128 -22.69 30.48 -6.00
C TYR A 128 -23.30 29.06 -6.10
N THR A 129 -22.52 28.03 -5.81
CA THR A 129 -23.04 26.82 -5.16
C THR A 129 -21.95 26.22 -4.27
N LYS A 130 -22.38 25.70 -3.12
CA LYS A 130 -21.53 25.08 -2.07
C LYS A 130 -20.51 24.11 -2.69
N PRO A 131 -19.27 24.02 -2.16
CA PRO A 131 -18.26 23.13 -2.72
C PRO A 131 -18.74 21.68 -2.71
N TRP A 132 -18.78 21.06 -3.88
CA TRP A 132 -19.11 19.66 -4.07
C TRP A 132 -17.84 18.84 -3.81
N CYS A 133 -17.80 18.11 -2.71
CA CYS A 133 -16.76 17.11 -2.48
C CYS A 133 -17.14 15.84 -3.25
N TYR A 134 -16.57 15.64 -4.44
CA TYR A 134 -16.71 14.37 -5.14
C TYR A 134 -15.80 13.34 -4.46
N LEU A 135 -16.36 12.21 -4.03
CA LEU A 135 -15.58 11.02 -3.77
C LEU A 135 -15.26 10.39 -5.14
N HIS A 136 -14.15 10.81 -5.75
CA HIS A 136 -13.64 10.13 -6.93
C HIS A 136 -12.88 8.89 -6.46
N VAL A 137 -13.60 7.76 -6.34
CA VAL A 137 -12.98 6.45 -6.24
C VAL A 137 -12.48 6.09 -7.63
N SER A 138 -11.29 6.58 -7.99
CA SER A 138 -10.51 5.87 -8.98
C SER A 138 -9.98 4.63 -8.29
N ILE A 139 -10.35 3.44 -8.76
CA ILE A 139 -9.45 2.30 -8.67
C ILE A 139 -8.30 2.65 -9.63
N VAL A 140 -7.42 3.57 -9.20
CA VAL A 140 -6.09 3.59 -9.77
C VAL A 140 -5.48 2.34 -9.20
N HIS A 141 -5.25 1.35 -10.07
CA HIS A 141 -4.07 0.53 -9.93
C HIS A 141 -2.95 1.55 -9.71
N LEU A 142 -2.51 1.74 -8.46
CA LEU A 142 -1.30 2.48 -8.18
C LEU A 142 -0.17 1.58 -8.68
N GLN A 143 -0.04 1.50 -10.00
CA GLN A 143 1.27 1.47 -10.58
C GLN A 143 1.90 2.79 -10.16
N HIS A 144 2.42 2.82 -8.94
CA HIS A 144 3.62 3.60 -8.73
C HIS A 144 4.51 3.19 -9.91
N PRO A 145 4.93 4.13 -10.77
CA PRO A 145 5.82 3.77 -11.85
C PRO A 145 6.97 2.97 -11.23
N THR A 146 7.01 1.68 -11.55
CA THR A 146 8.02 0.79 -11.01
C THR A 146 9.29 1.21 -11.71
N TYR A 147 10.17 1.90 -11.00
CA TYR A 147 11.46 2.26 -11.55
C TYR A 147 12.46 1.15 -11.29
N VAL A 148 13.22 0.85 -12.32
CA VAL A 148 14.37 -0.03 -12.26
C VAL A 148 15.60 0.76 -12.68
N GLN A 149 16.74 0.42 -12.11
CA GLN A 149 18.01 1.01 -12.49
C GLN A 149 18.78 0.04 -13.38
N ALA A 150 19.31 0.52 -14.49
CA ALA A 150 20.13 -0.28 -15.40
C ALA A 150 21.45 -0.70 -14.73
N LEU A 151 21.75 -1.99 -14.73
CA LEU A 151 23.02 -2.56 -14.26
C LEU A 151 24.08 -2.56 -15.36
N PHE A 152 23.66 -2.61 -16.62
CA PHE A 152 24.51 -2.66 -17.81
C PHE A 152 23.95 -1.75 -18.90
N ASP A 153 24.80 -1.38 -19.84
CA ASP A 153 24.37 -0.73 -21.08
C ASP A 153 23.61 -1.72 -21.95
N PHE A 154 22.60 -1.23 -22.67
CA PHE A 154 21.84 -2.02 -23.63
C PHE A 154 21.63 -1.18 -24.90
N ASP A 155 22.26 -1.62 -25.98
CA ASP A 155 22.11 -1.03 -27.31
C ASP A 155 21.05 -1.85 -28.09
N PRO A 156 19.95 -1.22 -28.56
CA PRO A 156 18.88 -1.90 -29.30
C PRO A 156 19.39 -2.61 -30.55
N GLN A 157 18.98 -3.86 -30.74
CA GLN A 157 19.27 -4.68 -31.92
C GLN A 157 18.07 -4.80 -32.86
N GLU A 158 16.84 -4.74 -32.31
CA GLU A 158 15.60 -4.85 -33.07
C GLU A 158 14.69 -3.62 -32.91
N ASP A 159 13.82 -3.42 -33.91
CA ASP A 159 12.80 -2.37 -33.86
C ASP A 159 11.80 -2.63 -32.73
N GLY A 160 11.73 -1.70 -31.78
CA GLY A 160 10.86 -1.79 -30.60
C GLY A 160 11.59 -2.09 -29.30
N GLU A 161 12.91 -2.25 -29.32
CA GLU A 161 13.75 -2.34 -28.12
C GLU A 161 14.10 -0.95 -27.54
N LEU A 162 14.26 -0.88 -26.21
CA LEU A 162 14.57 0.36 -25.49
C LEU A 162 16.06 0.43 -25.17
N GLY A 163 16.77 1.40 -25.73
CA GLY A 163 18.18 1.64 -25.42
C GLY A 163 18.39 2.42 -24.12
N PHE A 164 19.38 2.03 -23.32
CA PHE A 164 19.75 2.72 -22.09
C PHE A 164 21.21 2.45 -21.70
N ARG A 165 21.76 3.30 -20.81
CA ARG A 165 23.10 3.17 -20.24
C ARG A 165 23.03 2.70 -18.79
N ARG A 166 24.09 2.05 -18.32
CA ARG A 166 24.24 1.66 -16.92
C ARG A 166 24.02 2.86 -15.99
N GLY A 167 23.18 2.68 -15.00
CA GLY A 167 22.79 3.70 -14.03
C GLY A 167 21.51 4.45 -14.37
N ASP A 168 21.02 4.33 -15.61
CA ASP A 168 19.77 4.96 -16.03
C ASP A 168 18.57 4.43 -15.25
N PHE A 169 17.60 5.30 -15.01
CA PHE A 169 16.34 4.96 -14.38
C PHE A 169 15.27 4.74 -15.46
N ILE A 170 14.79 3.50 -15.55
CA ILE A 170 13.80 3.08 -16.52
C ILE A 170 12.45 2.94 -15.80
N GLN A 171 11.43 3.60 -16.32
CA GLN A 171 10.05 3.42 -15.86
C GLN A 171 9.49 2.14 -16.48
N VAL A 172 9.14 1.15 -15.69
CA VAL A 172 8.49 -0.08 -16.16
C VAL A 172 7.02 0.21 -16.46
N LEU A 173 6.60 -0.07 -17.68
CA LEU A 173 5.23 0.06 -18.19
C LEU A 173 4.50 -1.29 -18.20
N ASP A 174 5.22 -2.39 -18.46
CA ASP A 174 4.69 -3.76 -18.45
C ASP A 174 5.80 -4.75 -18.05
N ASN A 175 5.48 -5.64 -17.10
CA ASN A 175 6.36 -6.71 -16.62
C ASN A 175 5.67 -8.08 -16.62
N SER A 176 4.63 -8.24 -17.44
CA SER A 176 3.85 -9.47 -17.52
C SER A 176 4.68 -10.66 -18.01
N ASP A 177 5.71 -10.41 -18.83
CA ASP A 177 6.67 -11.43 -19.26
C ASP A 177 7.85 -11.54 -18.28
N PRO A 178 8.28 -12.76 -17.93
CA PRO A 178 9.34 -12.99 -16.94
C PRO A 178 10.73 -12.52 -17.38
N ASN A 179 10.98 -12.40 -18.68
CA ASN A 179 12.28 -12.15 -19.29
C ASN A 179 12.37 -10.77 -19.96
N TRP A 180 11.29 -10.31 -20.59
CA TRP A 180 11.27 -9.09 -21.40
C TRP A 180 10.23 -8.10 -20.91
N TRP A 181 10.69 -6.95 -20.41
CA TRP A 181 9.82 -5.92 -19.86
C TRP A 181 9.68 -4.76 -20.84
N LYS A 182 8.53 -4.08 -20.80
CA LYS A 182 8.33 -2.83 -21.53
C LYS A 182 8.62 -1.67 -20.61
N GLY A 183 9.44 -0.74 -21.05
CA GLY A 183 9.80 0.44 -20.27
C GLY A 183 9.78 1.74 -21.05
N ALA A 184 9.97 2.82 -20.32
CA ALA A 184 10.22 4.15 -20.85
C ALA A 184 11.52 4.72 -20.24
N CYS A 185 12.41 5.20 -21.09
CA CYS A 185 13.64 5.89 -20.72
C CYS A 185 13.93 6.97 -21.77
N HIS A 186 14.41 8.16 -21.35
CA HIS A 186 14.76 9.25 -22.25
C HIS A 186 13.70 9.61 -23.33
N ALA A 187 12.41 9.60 -22.94
CA ALA A 187 11.25 9.81 -23.83
C ALA A 187 11.08 8.76 -24.96
N GLN A 188 11.86 7.68 -24.94
CA GLN A 188 11.69 6.51 -25.77
C GLN A 188 10.99 5.40 -24.97
N THR A 189 10.25 4.55 -25.66
CA THR A 189 9.59 3.38 -25.07
C THR A 189 9.93 2.15 -25.89
N GLY A 190 10.17 1.03 -25.22
CA GLY A 190 10.52 -0.21 -25.88
C GLY A 190 10.70 -1.36 -24.92
N MET A 191 11.07 -2.51 -25.47
CA MET A 191 11.32 -3.75 -24.75
C MET A 191 12.77 -3.80 -24.28
N PHE A 192 12.99 -4.36 -23.08
CA PHE A 192 14.32 -4.58 -22.55
C PHE A 192 14.36 -5.84 -21.67
N PRO A 193 15.52 -6.49 -21.56
CA PRO A 193 15.64 -7.72 -20.79
C PRO A 193 15.70 -7.42 -19.28
N ARG A 194 14.89 -8.16 -18.49
CA ARG A 194 14.76 -7.99 -17.03
C ARG A 194 16.09 -8.13 -16.27
N ASN A 195 16.98 -8.99 -16.73
CA ASN A 195 18.27 -9.25 -16.09
C ASN A 195 19.29 -8.11 -16.26
N TYR A 196 18.98 -7.08 -17.04
CA TYR A 196 19.83 -5.90 -17.20
C TYR A 196 19.51 -4.80 -16.19
N VAL A 197 18.52 -5.00 -15.32
CA VAL A 197 18.03 -3.98 -14.41
C VAL A 197 17.87 -4.51 -12.98
N THR A 198 17.90 -3.60 -12.00
CA THR A 198 17.62 -3.90 -10.59
C THR A 198 16.47 -3.02 -10.07
N PRO A 199 15.58 -3.52 -9.19
CA PRO A 199 14.55 -2.69 -8.57
C PRO A 199 15.14 -1.53 -7.78
N VAL A 200 14.59 -0.33 -7.94
CA VAL A 200 14.97 0.84 -7.14
C VAL A 200 14.16 0.82 -5.84
N ASN A 201 14.79 0.41 -4.74
CA ASN A 201 14.21 0.58 -3.41
C ASN A 201 14.21 2.08 -3.07
N ARG A 202 13.04 2.72 -2.99
CA ARG A 202 12.91 4.10 -2.49
C ARG A 202 13.20 4.15 -0.99
N ASN A 203 14.46 4.08 -0.61
CA ASN A 203 14.98 4.47 0.68
C ASN A 203 16.00 5.59 0.49
N MET A 204 15.52 6.81 0.22
CA MET A 204 16.23 8.06 0.47
C MET A 204 15.22 9.13 0.87
#